data_AF-A0A382UCT5-F1
#
_entry.id   AF-A0A382UCT5-F1
#
_cell.length_a   1.000
_cell.length_b   1.000
_cell.length_c   1.000
_cell.angle_alpha   90.00
_cell.angle_beta   90.00
_cell.angle_gamma   90.00
#
_symmetry.space_group_name_H-M   'P 1'
#
loop_
_entity.id
_entity.type
_entity.pdbx_description
1 polymer ?
#
loop_
_entity_poly.entity_id
_entity_poly.type
_entity_poly.pdbx_seq_one_letter_code
_entity_poly.pdbx_strand_id
1 'polypeptide(L)'
;SSFAAFNLAIAAMVKVVGAERRLLVMGVGTAATSTGQLIFSPMAQGMISSFGWSDALVYLSFISLLMISFAVLLPSNPEVRGEASTGQGLNEAIREAFSQRGFILLMIGFFACGFHVAFIGIHLPAYVTDLGLAPQVGAYCLALIGLFNIAGSFLSGMAGSRWSKTYGLSWIYLGRALVILGLLVAPKTALTLYVFSALMGLLWLSTIPLTTGVVAEVFGVRYVATLYGFVFFGHQVGSFIGVWLGGVFYDRYGSYDGMWWAGIVVGVLAALIHLPISEKPLPRVVAASAVA
;
A
#
# COMPACT_ATOMS: atom_id res chain seq x y z
N SER A 1 6.48 -0.02 13.16
CA SER A 1 7.65 0.88 13.03
C SER A 1 8.20 0.97 11.60
N SER A 2 8.05 -0.04 10.72
CA SER A 2 8.53 0.02 9.32
C SER A 2 7.75 0.95 8.38
N PHE A 3 6.45 1.18 8.62
CA PHE A 3 5.60 2.01 7.73
C PHE A 3 5.82 3.53 7.89
N ALA A 4 6.19 4.00 9.09
CA ALA A 4 6.53 5.42 9.31
C ALA A 4 7.86 5.77 8.64
N ALA A 5 8.85 4.89 8.74
CA ALA A 5 10.14 5.02 8.07
C ALA A 5 9.99 5.02 6.53
N PHE A 6 9.09 4.18 6.00
CA PHE A 6 8.78 4.12 4.56
C PHE A 6 8.21 5.44 4.01
N ASN A 7 7.19 6.00 4.67
CA ASN A 7 6.61 7.29 4.26
C ASN A 7 7.63 8.43 4.35
N LEU A 8 8.53 8.41 5.34
CA LEU A 8 9.62 9.38 5.46
C LEU A 8 10.65 9.24 4.33
N ALA A 9 11.02 7.99 4.00
CA ALA A 9 12.00 7.71 2.95
C ALA A 9 11.48 8.09 1.56
N ILE A 10 10.22 7.76 1.23
CA ILE A 10 9.59 8.19 -0.03
C ILE A 10 9.49 9.72 -0.07
N ALA A 11 9.09 10.37 1.03
CA ALA A 11 9.04 11.82 1.09
C ALA A 11 10.43 12.45 0.88
N ALA A 12 11.52 11.85 1.38
CA ALA A 12 12.88 12.32 1.13
C ALA A 12 13.29 12.15 -0.35
N MET A 13 12.99 10.99 -0.96
CA MET A 13 13.34 10.70 -2.35
C MET A 13 12.58 11.58 -3.36
N VAL A 14 11.31 11.88 -3.09
CA VAL A 14 10.46 12.72 -3.97
C VAL A 14 10.92 14.18 -3.98
N LYS A 15 11.53 14.65 -2.89
CA LYS A 15 12.02 16.03 -2.76
C LYS A 15 13.28 16.32 -3.58
N VAL A 16 14.03 15.28 -3.96
CA VAL A 16 15.28 15.42 -4.72
C VAL A 16 15.10 15.22 -6.23
N VAL A 17 13.88 15.00 -6.71
CA VAL A 17 13.57 14.79 -8.14
C VAL A 17 12.52 15.77 -8.67
N GLY A 18 12.67 16.15 -9.95
CA GLY A 18 11.74 17.03 -10.65
C GLY A 18 10.33 16.41 -10.79
N ALA A 19 9.31 17.27 -10.95
CA ALA A 19 7.89 16.91 -10.94
C ALA A 19 7.55 15.73 -11.88
N GLU A 20 8.17 15.68 -13.06
CA GLU A 20 8.01 14.63 -14.07
C GLU A 20 8.42 13.22 -13.58
N ARG A 21 9.35 13.11 -12.62
CA ARG A 21 9.93 11.83 -12.16
C ARG A 21 9.41 11.39 -10.79
N ARG A 22 8.58 12.19 -10.12
CA ARG A 22 8.11 11.92 -8.75
C ARG A 22 7.34 10.61 -8.65
N LEU A 23 6.42 10.36 -9.59
CA LEU A 23 5.65 9.11 -9.63
C LEU A 23 6.55 7.89 -9.88
N LEU A 24 7.59 8.04 -10.70
CA LEU A 24 8.57 6.98 -10.97
C LEU A 24 9.40 6.67 -9.73
N VAL A 25 9.87 7.69 -9.01
CA VAL A 25 10.65 7.52 -7.76
C VAL A 25 9.80 6.95 -6.63
N MET A 26 8.53 7.36 -6.50
CA MET A 26 7.59 6.73 -5.57
C MET A 26 7.37 5.25 -5.93
N GLY A 27 7.25 4.94 -7.22
CA GLY A 27 7.15 3.57 -7.72
C GLY A 27 8.38 2.73 -7.38
N VAL A 28 9.58 3.26 -7.60
CA VAL A 28 10.86 2.59 -7.26
C VAL A 28 11.01 2.40 -5.74
N GLY A 29 10.66 3.41 -4.93
CA GLY A 29 10.69 3.31 -3.47
C GLY A 29 9.73 2.22 -2.95
N THR A 30 8.54 2.13 -3.53
CA THR A 30 7.55 1.09 -3.22
C THR A 30 8.03 -0.30 -3.67
N ALA A 31 8.67 -0.38 -4.83
CA ALA A 31 9.30 -1.62 -5.33
C ALA A 31 10.41 -2.11 -4.38
N ALA A 32 11.23 -1.22 -3.80
CA ALA A 32 12.29 -1.59 -2.87
C ALA A 32 11.76 -2.29 -1.61
N THR A 33 10.64 -1.83 -1.05
CA THR A 33 9.96 -2.51 0.07
C THR A 33 9.49 -3.91 -0.33
N SER A 34 9.05 -4.06 -1.58
CA SER A 34 8.57 -5.32 -2.12
C SER A 34 9.70 -6.33 -2.33
N THR A 35 10.90 -5.87 -2.70
CA THR A 35 12.13 -6.68 -2.70
C THR A 35 12.46 -7.20 -1.30
N GLY A 36 12.28 -6.36 -0.28
CA GLY A 36 12.39 -6.79 1.12
C GLY A 36 11.43 -7.94 1.43
N GLN A 37 10.15 -7.81 1.11
CA GLN A 37 9.16 -8.86 1.33
C GLN A 37 9.48 -10.16 0.57
N LEU A 38 9.93 -10.04 -0.69
CA LEU A 38 10.33 -11.17 -1.55
C LEU A 38 11.48 -11.99 -0.95
N ILE A 39 12.47 -11.33 -0.36
CA ILE A 39 13.66 -11.98 0.19
C ILE A 39 13.41 -12.46 1.63
N PHE A 40 12.84 -11.61 2.48
CA PHE A 40 12.75 -11.89 3.91
C PHE A 40 11.73 -12.98 4.25
N SER A 41 10.64 -13.13 3.49
CA SER A 41 9.62 -14.13 3.83
C SER A 41 10.11 -15.59 3.67
N PRO A 42 10.71 -16.00 2.53
CA PRO A 42 11.32 -17.32 2.42
C PRO A 42 12.52 -17.52 3.35
N MET A 43 13.33 -16.46 3.55
CA MET A 43 14.48 -16.51 4.45
C MET A 43 14.05 -16.78 5.90
N ALA A 44 13.06 -16.05 6.39
CA ALA A 44 12.51 -16.24 7.74
C ALA A 44 11.94 -17.65 7.90
N GLN A 45 11.19 -18.15 6.92
CA GLN A 45 10.67 -19.53 6.98
C GLN A 45 11.80 -20.57 6.98
N GLY A 46 12.85 -20.36 6.18
CA GLY A 46 14.04 -21.21 6.15
C GLY A 46 14.81 -21.22 7.47
N MET A 47 14.90 -20.06 8.13
CA MET A 47 15.50 -19.95 9.46
C MET A 47 14.67 -20.67 10.51
N ILE A 48 13.34 -20.51 10.48
CA ILE A 48 12.43 -21.20 11.39
C ILE A 48 12.54 -22.72 11.21
N SER A 49 12.62 -23.23 9.97
CA SER A 49 12.75 -24.67 9.73
C SER A 49 14.09 -25.25 10.15
N SER A 50 15.17 -24.47 10.09
CA SER A 50 16.53 -24.96 10.37
C SER A 50 16.98 -24.73 11.81
N PHE A 51 16.62 -23.59 12.41
CA PHE A 51 17.11 -23.13 13.71
C PHE A 51 16.00 -22.94 14.75
N GLY A 52 14.73 -23.11 14.35
CA GLY A 52 13.58 -22.83 15.22
C GLY A 52 13.20 -21.35 15.26
N TRP A 53 12.02 -21.07 15.81
CA TRP A 53 11.43 -19.73 15.77
C TRP A 53 12.15 -18.70 16.65
N SER A 54 12.69 -19.13 17.81
CA SER A 54 13.39 -18.24 18.74
C SER A 54 14.69 -17.70 18.12
N ASP A 55 15.54 -18.58 17.61
CA ASP A 55 16.82 -18.18 17.03
C ASP A 55 16.64 -17.39 15.73
N ALA A 56 15.63 -17.75 14.92
CA ALA A 56 15.24 -16.97 13.75
C ALA A 56 14.91 -15.50 14.12
N LEU A 57 14.17 -15.25 15.20
CA LEU A 57 13.86 -13.89 15.66
C LEU A 57 15.12 -13.14 16.11
N VAL A 58 16.04 -13.81 16.81
CA VAL A 58 17.32 -13.22 17.21
C VAL A 58 18.14 -12.80 15.99
N TYR A 59 18.28 -13.65 14.98
CA TYR A 59 19.01 -13.31 13.76
C TYR A 59 18.35 -12.16 12.98
N LEU A 60 17.02 -12.16 12.88
CA LEU A 60 16.27 -11.05 12.27
C LEU A 60 16.45 -9.73 13.01
N SER A 61 16.63 -9.76 14.33
CA SER A 61 16.94 -8.58 15.13
C SER A 61 18.31 -7.97 14.78
N PHE A 62 19.34 -8.80 14.58
CA PHE A 62 20.67 -8.35 14.16
C PHE A 62 20.65 -7.72 12.76
N ILE A 63 19.95 -8.34 11.81
CA ILE A 63 19.75 -7.78 10.46
C ILE A 63 19.04 -6.41 10.56
N SER A 64 18.06 -6.29 11.46
CA SER A 64 17.34 -5.03 11.67
C SER A 64 18.21 -3.93 12.26
N LEU A 65 19.13 -4.25 13.17
CA LEU A 65 20.11 -3.30 13.71
C LEU A 65 21.05 -2.79 12.61
N LEU A 66 21.47 -3.65 11.68
CA LEU A 66 22.32 -3.24 10.55
C LEU A 66 21.65 -2.17 9.68
N MET A 67 20.32 -2.21 9.54
CA MET A 67 19.57 -1.20 8.78
C MET A 67 19.65 0.20 9.41
N ILE A 68 19.79 0.32 10.73
CA ILE A 68 19.93 1.60 11.43
C ILE A 68 21.23 2.29 11.03
N SER A 69 22.32 1.53 10.83
CA SER A 69 23.61 2.06 10.39
C SER A 69 23.53 2.74 9.02
N PHE A 70 22.65 2.26 8.13
CA PHE A 70 22.43 2.87 6.81
C PHE A 70 21.57 4.14 6.86
N ALA A 71 20.82 4.38 7.94
CA ALA A 71 20.01 5.60 8.07
C ALA A 71 20.88 6.87 8.20
N VAL A 72 22.13 6.74 8.62
CA VAL A 72 23.11 7.85 8.71
C VAL A 72 23.48 8.42 7.33
N LEU A 73 23.24 7.66 6.25
CA LEU A 73 23.52 8.06 4.87
C LEU A 73 22.40 8.90 4.23
N LEU A 74 21.28 9.13 4.93
CA LEU A 74 20.16 9.89 4.39
C LEU A 74 20.47 11.40 4.35
N PRO A 75 20.22 12.08 3.21
CA PRO A 75 20.41 13.53 3.12
C PRO A 75 19.54 14.29 4.12
N SER A 76 20.16 15.21 4.86
CA SER A 76 19.53 16.01 5.91
C SER A 76 18.97 17.36 5.45
N ASN A 77 19.00 17.66 4.15
CA ASN A 77 18.70 19.00 3.64
C ASN A 77 17.22 19.13 3.21
N PRO A 78 16.42 20.04 3.82
CA PRO A 78 14.95 20.04 3.71
C PRO A 78 14.39 20.85 2.53
N GLU A 79 15.21 21.54 1.73
CA GLU A 79 14.71 22.43 0.68
C GLU A 79 14.33 21.69 -0.60
N VAL A 80 13.03 21.76 -0.95
CA VAL A 80 12.51 21.30 -2.23
C VAL A 80 12.90 22.31 -3.30
N ARG A 81 13.79 21.92 -4.22
CA ARG A 81 14.22 22.78 -5.33
C ARG A 81 13.05 23.06 -6.28
N GLY A 82 12.73 24.33 -6.49
CA GLY A 82 12.05 24.82 -7.70
C GLY A 82 10.55 25.07 -7.63
N GLU A 83 9.93 25.35 -6.47
CA GLU A 83 8.50 25.63 -6.41
C GLU A 83 8.14 26.94 -5.70
N ALA A 84 7.30 27.73 -6.38
CA ALA A 84 6.79 29.00 -5.88
C ALA A 84 5.93 28.78 -4.62
N SER A 85 6.16 29.58 -3.58
CA SER A 85 5.40 29.51 -2.35
C SER A 85 3.96 29.96 -2.61
N THR A 86 2.99 29.06 -2.43
CA THR A 86 1.56 29.36 -2.59
C THR A 86 0.96 30.21 -1.47
N GLY A 87 1.77 30.72 -0.53
CA GLY A 87 1.34 31.50 0.63
C GLY A 87 0.54 30.75 1.71
N GLN A 88 -0.02 29.58 1.39
CA GLN A 88 -0.87 28.80 2.30
C GLN A 88 -0.09 28.18 3.47
N GLY A 89 -0.65 28.29 4.67
CA GLY A 89 -0.14 27.61 5.88
C GLY A 89 -0.58 26.15 6.00
N LEU A 90 0.09 25.38 6.85
CA LEU A 90 -0.21 23.96 7.07
C LEU A 90 -1.66 23.73 7.55
N ASN A 91 -2.10 24.51 8.54
CA ASN A 91 -3.44 24.36 9.11
C ASN A 91 -4.54 24.68 8.10
N GLU A 92 -4.29 25.65 7.21
CA GLU A 92 -5.20 26.00 6.11
C GLU A 92 -5.29 24.86 5.10
N ALA A 93 -4.16 24.23 4.74
CA ALA A 93 -4.12 23.09 3.83
C ALA A 93 -4.89 21.88 4.39
N ILE A 94 -4.74 21.59 5.69
CA ILE A 94 -5.49 20.52 6.35
C ILE A 94 -6.99 20.85 6.34
N ARG A 95 -7.38 22.07 6.73
CA ARG A 95 -8.78 22.49 6.74
C ARG A 95 -9.40 22.47 5.34
N GLU A 96 -8.66 22.92 4.34
CA GLU A 96 -9.05 22.87 2.93
C GLU A 96 -9.28 21.42 2.49
N ALA A 97 -8.34 20.52 2.79
CA ALA A 97 -8.47 19.10 2.45
C ALA A 97 -9.71 18.45 3.08
N PHE A 98 -9.94 18.62 4.38
CA PHE A 98 -11.12 18.06 5.05
C PHE A 98 -12.45 18.72 4.63
N SER A 99 -12.41 19.91 4.01
CA SER A 99 -13.61 20.50 3.39
C SER A 99 -13.97 19.88 2.04
N GLN A 100 -13.03 19.15 1.40
CA GLN A 100 -13.26 18.51 0.12
C GLN A 100 -13.83 17.11 0.29
N ARG A 101 -15.03 16.87 -0.28
CA ARG A 101 -15.66 15.55 -0.31
C ARG A 101 -14.73 14.49 -0.91
N GLY A 102 -14.01 14.82 -1.99
CA GLY A 102 -13.08 13.91 -2.64
C GLY A 102 -11.97 13.40 -1.72
N PHE A 103 -11.45 14.25 -0.82
CA PHE A 103 -10.41 13.86 0.14
C PHE A 103 -10.93 12.89 1.20
N ILE A 104 -12.14 13.14 1.72
CA ILE A 104 -12.81 12.24 2.68
C ILE A 104 -13.08 10.88 2.02
N LEU A 105 -13.61 10.88 0.79
CA LEU A 105 -13.86 9.64 0.05
C LEU A 105 -12.56 8.88 -0.25
N LEU A 106 -11.47 9.57 -0.58
CA LEU A 106 -10.15 8.96 -0.76
C LEU A 106 -9.64 8.30 0.52
N MET A 107 -9.78 8.98 1.67
CA MET A 107 -9.40 8.45 2.98
C MET A 107 -10.24 7.22 3.36
N ILE A 108 -11.56 7.29 3.21
CA ILE A 108 -12.47 6.17 3.48
C ILE A 108 -12.20 5.02 2.52
N GLY A 109 -11.99 5.30 1.22
CA GLY A 109 -11.70 4.28 0.23
C GLY A 109 -10.37 3.56 0.49
N PHE A 110 -9.35 4.27 1.01
CA PHE A 110 -8.05 3.66 1.29
C PHE A 110 -8.06 2.70 2.49
N PHE A 111 -9.11 2.71 3.30
CA PHE A 111 -9.43 1.68 4.28
C PHE A 111 -9.35 0.27 3.68
N ALA A 112 -9.96 0.07 2.50
CA ALA A 112 -10.02 -1.25 1.87
C ALA A 112 -8.63 -1.79 1.56
N CYS A 113 -7.70 -0.90 1.21
CA CYS A 113 -6.32 -1.31 0.98
C CYS A 113 -5.68 -1.86 2.24
N GLY A 114 -5.79 -1.15 3.37
CA GLY A 114 -5.24 -1.63 4.64
C GLY A 114 -5.92 -2.91 5.11
N PHE A 115 -7.24 -2.98 5.00
CA PHE A 115 -8.02 -4.16 5.33
C PHE A 115 -7.53 -5.40 4.59
N HIS A 116 -7.37 -5.34 3.26
CA HIS A 116 -6.88 -6.47 2.48
C HIS A 116 -5.41 -6.80 2.75
N VAL A 117 -4.53 -5.80 2.68
CA VAL A 117 -3.08 -6.01 2.72
C VAL A 117 -2.65 -6.55 4.09
N ALA A 118 -3.19 -6.01 5.18
CA ALA A 118 -2.83 -6.45 6.51
C ALA A 118 -3.44 -7.83 6.83
N PHE A 119 -4.72 -8.05 6.49
CA PHE A 119 -5.36 -9.35 6.68
C PHE A 119 -4.62 -10.45 5.93
N ILE A 120 -4.40 -10.28 4.62
CA ILE A 120 -3.72 -11.29 3.81
C ILE A 120 -2.27 -11.45 4.28
N GLY A 121 -1.57 -10.36 4.55
CA GLY A 121 -0.17 -10.42 5.00
C GLY A 121 0.02 -11.23 6.28
N ILE A 122 -0.93 -11.18 7.21
CA ILE A 122 -0.84 -11.87 8.51
C ILE A 122 -1.47 -13.26 8.49
N HIS A 123 -2.64 -13.41 7.87
CA HIS A 123 -3.41 -14.65 7.96
C HIS A 123 -3.21 -15.60 6.77
N LEU A 124 -2.64 -15.17 5.63
CA LEU A 124 -2.45 -16.06 4.48
C LEU A 124 -1.57 -17.28 4.79
N PRO A 125 -0.43 -17.18 5.50
CA PRO A 125 0.36 -18.36 5.84
C PRO A 125 -0.41 -19.36 6.71
N ALA A 126 -1.17 -18.87 7.70
CA ALA A 126 -2.02 -19.72 8.55
C ALA A 126 -3.15 -20.38 7.73
N TYR A 127 -3.83 -19.61 6.89
CA TYR A 127 -4.85 -20.12 5.98
C TYR A 127 -4.30 -21.21 5.05
N VAL A 128 -3.07 -21.07 4.54
CA VAL A 128 -2.42 -22.11 3.74
C VAL A 128 -2.24 -23.40 4.54
N THR A 129 -1.80 -23.30 5.79
CA THR A 129 -1.62 -24.48 6.64
C THR A 129 -2.95 -25.11 7.08
N ASP A 130 -4.00 -24.31 7.28
CA ASP A 130 -5.35 -24.79 7.58
C ASP A 130 -5.95 -25.60 6.41
N LEU A 131 -5.57 -25.24 5.17
CA LEU A 131 -5.91 -26.00 3.97
C LEU A 131 -5.11 -27.31 3.83
N GLY A 132 -4.25 -27.65 4.79
CA GLY A 132 -3.41 -28.85 4.78
C GLY A 132 -2.22 -28.76 3.82
N LEU A 133 -1.90 -27.56 3.32
CA LEU A 133 -0.74 -27.35 2.45
C LEU A 133 0.53 -27.11 3.27
N ALA A 134 1.68 -27.38 2.65
CA ALA A 134 2.97 -27.20 3.31
C ALA A 134 3.22 -25.71 3.67
N PRO A 135 3.80 -25.39 4.84
CA PRO A 135 4.06 -24.00 5.27
C PRO A 135 4.86 -23.18 4.25
N GLN A 136 5.75 -23.83 3.48
CA GLN A 136 6.55 -23.20 2.43
C GLN A 136 5.66 -22.56 1.35
N VAL A 137 4.50 -23.13 1.06
CA VAL A 137 3.52 -22.57 0.10
C VAL A 137 3.10 -21.17 0.56
N GLY A 138 2.86 -20.96 1.85
CA GLY A 138 2.47 -19.65 2.40
C GLY A 138 3.60 -18.62 2.30
N ALA A 139 4.84 -19.03 2.58
CA ALA A 139 6.02 -18.17 2.40
C ALA A 139 6.22 -17.79 0.93
N TYR A 140 6.07 -18.74 0.00
CA TYR A 140 6.15 -18.46 -1.44
C TYR A 140 5.01 -17.57 -1.93
N CYS A 141 3.81 -17.70 -1.38
CA CYS A 141 2.69 -16.79 -1.66
C CYS A 141 3.04 -15.35 -1.30
N LEU A 142 3.57 -15.11 -0.08
CA LEU A 142 4.02 -13.77 0.33
C LEU A 142 5.19 -13.25 -0.52
N ALA A 143 6.09 -14.14 -0.94
CA ALA A 143 7.18 -13.78 -1.84
C ALA A 143 6.68 -13.37 -3.23
N LEU A 144 5.73 -14.13 -3.81
CA LEU A 144 5.09 -13.80 -5.08
C LEU A 144 4.32 -12.49 -5.01
N ILE A 145 3.61 -12.23 -3.91
CA ILE A 145 2.97 -10.93 -3.67
C ILE A 145 4.01 -9.81 -3.77
N GLY A 146 5.14 -9.95 -3.07
CA GLY A 146 6.25 -8.99 -3.14
C GLY A 146 6.81 -8.82 -4.56
N LEU A 147 7.10 -9.93 -5.26
CA LEU A 147 7.65 -9.89 -6.61
C LEU A 147 6.73 -9.14 -7.59
N PHE A 148 5.45 -9.52 -7.64
CA PHE A 148 4.50 -8.93 -8.58
C PHE A 148 4.08 -7.51 -8.19
N ASN A 149 4.17 -7.14 -6.91
CA ASN A 149 3.93 -5.77 -6.45
C ASN A 149 4.92 -4.76 -7.04
N ILE A 150 6.16 -5.17 -7.32
CA ILE A 150 7.13 -4.33 -8.03
C ILE A 150 6.56 -3.89 -9.38
N ALA A 151 6.08 -4.86 -10.17
CA ALA A 151 5.46 -4.58 -11.46
C ALA A 151 4.18 -3.77 -11.31
N GLY A 152 3.29 -4.13 -10.39
CA GLY A 152 2.02 -3.44 -10.15
C GLY A 152 2.20 -1.95 -9.80
N SER A 153 3.09 -1.66 -8.86
CA SER A 153 3.39 -0.29 -8.41
C SER A 153 4.03 0.56 -9.50
N PHE A 154 4.94 -0.04 -10.29
CA PHE A 154 5.57 0.65 -11.41
C PHE A 154 4.56 0.95 -12.54
N LEU A 155 3.79 -0.05 -12.95
CA LEU A 155 2.78 0.07 -13.99
C LEU A 155 1.70 1.09 -13.61
N SER A 156 1.23 1.09 -12.36
CA SER A 156 0.22 2.06 -11.92
C SER A 156 0.77 3.49 -11.85
N GLY A 157 2.04 3.67 -11.46
CA GLY A 157 2.71 4.96 -11.50
C GLY A 157 2.81 5.54 -12.91
N MET A 158 3.20 4.71 -13.89
CA MET A 158 3.20 5.11 -15.30
C MET A 158 1.79 5.40 -15.82
N ALA A 159 0.83 4.51 -15.56
CA ALA A 159 -0.57 4.66 -15.94
C ALA A 159 -1.18 5.96 -15.40
N GLY A 160 -0.95 6.27 -14.13
CA GLY A 160 -1.48 7.46 -13.46
C GLY A 160 -0.92 8.79 -13.97
N SER A 161 0.15 8.77 -14.76
CA SER A 161 0.66 9.97 -15.45
C SER A 161 -0.13 10.33 -16.71
N ARG A 162 -0.87 9.37 -17.29
CA ARG A 162 -1.58 9.52 -18.58
C ARG A 162 -3.09 9.35 -18.46
N TRP A 163 -3.53 8.55 -17.50
CA TRP A 163 -4.94 8.23 -17.28
C TRP A 163 -5.40 8.69 -15.90
N SER A 164 -6.72 8.74 -15.73
CA SER A 164 -7.36 9.10 -14.46
C SER A 164 -6.91 8.15 -13.34
N LYS A 165 -6.46 8.75 -12.24
CA LYS A 165 -5.97 8.05 -11.06
C LYS A 165 -7.12 7.44 -10.26
N THR A 166 -8.26 8.13 -10.21
CA THR A 166 -9.48 7.69 -9.50
C THR A 166 -10.14 6.51 -10.19
N TYR A 167 -10.23 6.50 -11.54
CA TYR A 167 -10.64 5.31 -12.27
C TYR A 167 -9.63 4.17 -12.12
N GLY A 168 -8.33 4.46 -12.15
CA GLY A 168 -7.30 3.47 -11.86
C GLY A 168 -7.46 2.83 -10.48
N LEU A 169 -7.69 3.63 -9.43
CA LEU A 169 -8.00 3.15 -8.08
C LEU A 169 -9.25 2.27 -8.07
N SER A 170 -10.33 2.72 -8.72
CA SER A 170 -11.57 1.95 -8.81
C SER A 170 -11.34 0.57 -9.45
N TRP A 171 -10.62 0.52 -10.57
CA TRP A 171 -10.30 -0.74 -11.25
C TRP A 171 -9.41 -1.66 -10.42
N ILE A 172 -8.43 -1.10 -9.69
CA ILE A 172 -7.57 -1.89 -8.81
C ILE A 172 -8.40 -2.52 -7.68
N TYR A 173 -9.26 -1.77 -7.01
CA TYR A 173 -10.09 -2.32 -5.92
C TYR A 173 -11.11 -3.35 -6.41
N LEU A 174 -11.73 -3.10 -7.57
CA LEU A 174 -12.60 -4.08 -8.19
C LEU A 174 -11.81 -5.34 -8.57
N GLY A 175 -10.62 -5.18 -9.15
CA GLY A 175 -9.71 -6.28 -9.45
C GLY A 175 -9.38 -7.12 -8.22
N ARG A 176 -9.09 -6.49 -7.07
CA ARG A 176 -8.85 -7.21 -5.81
C ARG A 176 -10.07 -8.03 -5.39
N ALA A 177 -11.26 -7.45 -5.45
CA ALA A 177 -12.50 -8.16 -5.13
C ALA A 177 -12.72 -9.37 -6.05
N LEU A 178 -12.46 -9.23 -7.36
CA LEU A 178 -12.56 -10.31 -8.33
C LEU A 178 -11.50 -11.40 -8.11
N VAL A 179 -10.26 -11.03 -7.77
CA VAL A 179 -9.19 -11.98 -7.44
C VAL A 179 -9.52 -12.77 -6.17
N ILE A 180 -10.07 -12.12 -5.15
CA ILE A 180 -10.54 -12.79 -3.92
C ILE A 180 -11.74 -13.70 -4.23
N LEU A 181 -12.69 -13.26 -5.04
CA LEU A 181 -13.81 -14.10 -5.48
C LEU A 181 -13.30 -15.34 -6.24
N GLY A 182 -12.33 -15.15 -7.14
CA GLY A 182 -11.66 -16.23 -7.86
C GLY A 182 -11.01 -17.24 -6.91
N LEU A 183 -10.32 -16.77 -5.87
CA LEU A 183 -9.78 -17.64 -4.81
C LEU A 183 -10.87 -18.46 -4.14
N LEU A 184 -12.03 -17.87 -3.81
CA LEU A 184 -13.12 -18.56 -3.12
C LEU A 184 -13.76 -19.66 -3.96
N VAL A 185 -13.98 -19.43 -5.25
CA VAL A 185 -14.64 -20.42 -6.14
C VAL A 185 -13.68 -21.47 -6.69
N ALA A 186 -12.37 -21.19 -6.74
CA ALA A 186 -11.38 -22.13 -7.26
C ALA A 186 -11.02 -23.25 -6.25
N PRO A 187 -10.57 -24.43 -6.74
CA PRO A 187 -9.99 -25.47 -5.90
C PRO A 187 -8.79 -24.94 -5.11
N LYS A 188 -8.69 -25.30 -3.82
CA LYS A 188 -7.67 -24.75 -2.89
C LYS A 188 -6.32 -25.48 -2.99
N THR A 189 -5.73 -25.43 -4.18
CA THR A 189 -4.41 -26.03 -4.46
C THR A 189 -3.28 -25.00 -4.28
N ALA A 190 -2.03 -25.47 -4.13
CA ALA A 190 -0.87 -24.59 -4.09
C ALA A 190 -0.76 -23.70 -5.34
N LEU A 191 -1.05 -24.23 -6.53
CA LEU A 191 -1.06 -23.46 -7.77
C LEU A 191 -2.10 -22.32 -7.73
N THR A 192 -3.30 -22.60 -7.23
CA THR A 192 -4.35 -21.58 -7.04
C THR A 192 -3.86 -20.45 -6.13
N LEU A 193 -3.20 -20.79 -5.01
CA LEU A 193 -2.68 -19.79 -4.08
C LEU A 193 -1.52 -18.98 -4.68
N TYR A 194 -0.66 -19.59 -5.50
CA TYR A 194 0.40 -18.88 -6.22
C TYR A 194 -0.16 -17.91 -7.26
N VAL A 195 -1.16 -18.33 -8.04
CA VAL A 195 -1.85 -17.47 -9.02
C VAL A 195 -2.57 -16.32 -8.32
N PHE A 196 -3.31 -16.63 -7.26
CA PHE A 196 -3.93 -15.61 -6.40
C PHE A 196 -2.89 -14.61 -5.91
N SER A 197 -1.77 -15.08 -5.37
CA SER A 197 -0.70 -14.26 -4.82
C SER A 197 -0.03 -13.36 -5.86
N ALA A 198 0.21 -13.88 -7.08
CA ALA A 198 0.75 -13.11 -8.18
C ALA A 198 -0.20 -11.99 -8.63
N LEU A 199 -1.48 -12.32 -8.85
CA LEU A 199 -2.50 -11.35 -9.25
C LEU A 199 -2.76 -10.31 -8.17
N MET A 200 -2.87 -10.75 -6.91
CA MET A 200 -3.05 -9.88 -5.76
C MET A 200 -1.80 -9.00 -5.56
N GLY A 201 -0.61 -9.53 -5.82
CA GLY A 201 0.66 -8.81 -5.88
C GLY A 201 0.64 -7.65 -6.87
N LEU A 202 0.21 -7.89 -8.12
CA LEU A 202 0.04 -6.83 -9.14
C LEU A 202 -0.92 -5.71 -8.71
N LEU A 203 -1.81 -5.97 -7.76
CA LEU A 203 -2.78 -5.02 -7.24
C LEU A 203 -2.40 -4.49 -5.85
N TRP A 204 -1.28 -4.92 -5.27
CA TRP A 204 -0.96 -4.82 -3.83
C TRP A 204 -0.67 -3.39 -3.35
N LEU A 205 0.38 -2.73 -3.86
CA LEU A 205 0.66 -1.31 -3.55
C LEU A 205 0.46 -0.41 -4.77
N SER A 206 -0.13 -0.94 -5.84
CA SER A 206 -0.48 -0.22 -7.06
C SER A 206 -1.41 0.97 -6.80
N THR A 207 -2.11 0.99 -5.67
CA THR A 207 -2.92 2.13 -5.22
C THR A 207 -2.08 3.31 -4.71
N ILE A 208 -0.86 3.10 -4.19
CA ILE A 208 -0.05 4.17 -3.56
C ILE A 208 0.29 5.29 -4.55
N PRO A 209 0.85 5.02 -5.74
CA PRO A 209 1.18 6.07 -6.70
C PRO A 209 -0.04 6.87 -7.14
N LEU A 210 -1.18 6.19 -7.33
CA LEU A 210 -2.42 6.83 -7.75
C LEU A 210 -3.02 7.69 -6.62
N THR A 211 -3.13 7.16 -5.40
CA THR A 211 -3.63 7.90 -4.23
C THR A 211 -2.78 9.14 -3.95
N THR A 212 -1.46 8.99 -3.95
CA THR A 212 -0.53 10.11 -3.72
C THR A 212 -0.62 11.12 -4.86
N GLY A 213 -0.77 10.65 -6.10
CA GLY A 213 -0.98 11.48 -7.28
C GLY A 213 -2.26 12.31 -7.20
N VAL A 214 -3.38 11.74 -6.74
CA VAL A 214 -4.64 12.50 -6.53
C VAL A 214 -4.43 13.62 -5.52
N VAL A 215 -3.79 13.34 -4.38
CA VAL A 215 -3.52 14.36 -3.36
C VAL A 215 -2.60 15.47 -3.92
N ALA A 216 -1.56 15.09 -4.65
CA ALA A 216 -0.61 16.03 -5.25
C ALA A 216 -1.24 16.92 -6.31
N GLU A 217 -2.09 16.37 -7.17
CA GLU A 217 -2.74 17.10 -8.26
C GLU A 217 -3.84 18.04 -7.74
N VAL A 218 -4.63 17.59 -6.76
CA VAL A 218 -5.75 18.39 -6.23
C VAL A 218 -5.26 19.51 -5.31
N PHE A 219 -4.34 19.22 -4.39
CA PHE A 219 -3.95 20.14 -3.30
C PHE A 219 -2.58 20.82 -3.52
N GLY A 220 -1.83 20.39 -4.53
CA GLY A 220 -0.45 20.79 -4.74
C GLY A 220 0.52 20.04 -3.82
N VAL A 221 1.81 20.11 -4.11
CA VAL A 221 2.81 19.18 -3.57
C VAL A 221 3.44 19.58 -2.22
N ARG A 222 3.32 20.85 -1.82
CA ARG A 222 3.97 21.40 -0.61
C ARG A 222 3.64 20.61 0.66
N TYR A 223 2.36 20.25 0.84
CA TYR A 223 1.86 19.54 2.02
C TYR A 223 1.37 18.12 1.72
N VAL A 224 1.74 17.55 0.56
CA VAL A 224 1.31 16.19 0.16
C VAL A 224 1.64 15.14 1.21
N ALA A 225 2.82 15.20 1.82
CA ALA A 225 3.22 14.21 2.82
C ALA A 225 2.26 14.22 4.03
N THR A 226 1.87 15.41 4.52
CA THR A 226 0.93 15.54 5.63
C THR A 226 -0.47 15.10 5.23
N LEU A 227 -0.97 15.57 4.08
CA LEU A 227 -2.30 15.21 3.60
C LEU A 227 -2.43 13.71 3.32
N TYR A 228 -1.42 13.12 2.68
CA TYR A 228 -1.33 11.68 2.50
C TYR A 228 -1.24 10.95 3.84
N GLY A 229 -0.61 11.52 4.87
CA GLY A 229 -0.64 10.99 6.24
C GLY A 229 -2.05 10.79 6.79
N PHE A 230 -2.96 11.74 6.57
CA PHE A 230 -4.37 11.58 6.93
C PHE A 230 -5.09 10.52 6.08
N VAL A 231 -4.83 10.48 4.78
CA VAL A 231 -5.37 9.41 3.91
C VAL A 231 -4.89 8.03 4.38
N PHE A 232 -3.62 7.92 4.75
CA PHE A 232 -2.99 6.72 5.29
C PHE A 232 -3.49 6.34 6.69
N PHE A 233 -4.00 7.28 7.48
CA PHE A 233 -4.70 6.96 8.72
C PHE A 233 -5.92 6.07 8.45
N GLY A 234 -6.72 6.38 7.42
CA GLY A 234 -7.84 5.53 6.98
C GLY A 234 -7.39 4.11 6.62
N HIS A 235 -6.26 3.99 5.92
CA HIS A 235 -5.62 2.70 5.67
C HIS A 235 -5.27 1.97 6.97
N GLN A 236 -4.68 2.62 7.97
CA GLN A 236 -4.31 1.94 9.22
C GLN A 236 -5.50 1.48 10.05
N VAL A 237 -6.59 2.24 10.04
CA VAL A 237 -7.86 1.80 10.64
C VAL A 237 -8.35 0.52 9.93
N GLY A 238 -8.28 0.49 8.60
CA GLY A 238 -8.55 -0.72 7.80
C GLY A 238 -7.64 -1.89 8.16
N SER A 239 -6.33 -1.65 8.26
CA SER A 239 -5.34 -2.68 8.65
C SER A 239 -5.68 -3.31 10.01
N PHE A 240 -5.93 -2.48 11.01
CA PHE A 240 -6.27 -2.93 12.35
C PHE A 240 -7.54 -3.79 12.33
N ILE A 241 -8.60 -3.28 11.72
CA ILE A 241 -9.88 -4.00 11.64
C ILE A 241 -9.74 -5.29 10.87
N GLY A 242 -9.00 -5.30 9.75
CA GLY A 242 -8.84 -6.51 8.93
C GLY A 242 -8.10 -7.64 9.65
N VAL A 243 -7.03 -7.31 10.39
CA VAL A 243 -6.27 -8.29 11.17
C VAL A 243 -7.08 -8.76 12.38
N TRP A 244 -7.64 -7.82 13.14
CA TRP A 244 -8.40 -8.16 14.34
C TRP A 244 -9.64 -8.99 14.02
N LEU A 245 -10.42 -8.60 13.00
CA LEU A 245 -11.56 -9.41 12.56
C LEU A 245 -11.11 -10.76 12.00
N GLY A 246 -9.99 -10.84 11.29
CA GLY A 246 -9.42 -12.11 10.83
C GLY A 246 -9.23 -13.10 11.97
N GLY A 247 -8.62 -12.67 13.09
CA GLY A 247 -8.49 -13.47 14.30
C GLY A 247 -9.84 -13.83 14.92
N VAL A 248 -10.75 -12.87 15.09
CA VAL A 248 -12.08 -13.11 15.69
C VAL A 248 -12.91 -14.12 14.87
N PHE A 249 -12.88 -14.04 13.54
CA PHE A 249 -13.57 -15.00 12.68
C PHE A 249 -12.99 -16.40 12.84
N TYR A 250 -11.67 -16.51 12.87
CA TYR A 250 -11.01 -17.80 13.06
C TYR A 250 -11.29 -18.39 14.45
N ASP A 251 -11.16 -17.61 15.52
CA ASP A 251 -11.40 -18.09 16.89
C ASP A 251 -12.84 -18.57 17.11
N ARG A 252 -13.82 -17.96 16.41
CA ARG A 252 -15.24 -18.30 16.57
C ARG A 252 -15.72 -19.42 15.64
N TYR A 253 -15.23 -19.43 14.41
CA TYR A 253 -15.77 -20.31 13.35
C TYR A 253 -14.75 -21.32 12.83
N GLY A 254 -13.48 -21.22 13.23
CA GLY A 254 -12.39 -22.05 12.70
C GLY A 254 -12.12 -21.83 11.21
N SER A 255 -12.58 -20.72 10.63
CA SER A 255 -12.46 -20.45 9.19
C SER A 255 -12.34 -18.95 8.90
N TYR A 256 -11.64 -18.64 7.81
CA TYR A 256 -11.48 -17.29 7.25
C TYR A 256 -12.52 -16.94 6.17
N ASP A 257 -13.46 -17.83 5.84
CA ASP A 257 -14.41 -17.61 4.73
C ASP A 257 -15.22 -16.32 4.87
N GLY A 258 -15.70 -16.03 6.09
CA GLY A 258 -16.42 -14.78 6.36
C GLY A 258 -15.55 -13.54 6.10
N MET A 259 -14.26 -13.64 6.35
CA MET A 259 -13.31 -12.55 6.14
C MET A 259 -12.99 -12.36 4.64
N TRP A 260 -12.94 -13.44 3.86
CA TRP A 260 -12.82 -13.35 2.40
C TRP A 260 -14.04 -12.68 1.76
N TRP A 261 -15.27 -13.03 2.20
CA TRP A 261 -16.48 -12.36 1.76
C TRP A 261 -16.53 -10.89 2.16
N ALA A 262 -16.16 -10.57 3.40
CA ALA A 262 -16.02 -9.18 3.85
C ALA A 262 -15.01 -8.43 2.98
N GLY A 263 -13.89 -9.07 2.62
CA GLY A 263 -12.91 -8.53 1.68
C GLY A 263 -13.50 -8.18 0.32
N ILE A 264 -14.34 -9.04 -0.26
CA ILE A 264 -15.01 -8.76 -1.54
C ILE A 264 -15.91 -7.54 -1.41
N VAL A 265 -16.77 -7.49 -0.39
CA VAL A 265 -17.69 -6.37 -0.15
C VAL A 265 -16.93 -5.06 0.02
N VAL A 266 -15.90 -5.06 0.88
CA VAL A 266 -15.05 -3.89 1.12
C VAL A 266 -14.34 -3.43 -0.16
N GLY A 267 -13.86 -4.36 -1.00
CA GLY A 267 -13.24 -4.05 -2.29
C GLY A 267 -14.22 -3.42 -3.29
N VAL A 268 -15.42 -3.98 -3.41
CA VAL A 268 -16.47 -3.42 -4.30
C VAL A 268 -16.90 -2.03 -3.82
N LEU A 269 -17.13 -1.85 -2.52
CA LEU A 269 -17.47 -0.54 -1.96
C LEU A 269 -16.36 0.48 -2.20
N ALA A 270 -15.10 0.10 -2.01
CA ALA A 270 -13.98 0.97 -2.31
C ALA A 270 -13.92 1.33 -3.80
N ALA A 271 -14.16 0.39 -4.72
CA ALA A 271 -14.22 0.68 -6.14
C ALA A 271 -15.26 1.78 -6.44
N LEU A 272 -16.48 1.61 -5.92
CA LEU A 272 -17.58 2.57 -6.10
C LEU A 272 -17.29 3.94 -5.47
N ILE A 273 -16.68 3.98 -4.28
CA ILE A 273 -16.38 5.23 -3.55
C ILE A 273 -15.32 6.08 -4.27
N HIS A 274 -14.43 5.47 -5.05
CA HIS A 274 -13.41 6.22 -5.80
C HIS A 274 -13.95 6.87 -7.08
N LEU A 275 -15.02 6.34 -7.68
CA LEU A 275 -15.59 6.87 -8.93
C LEU A 275 -16.00 8.36 -8.88
N PRO A 276 -16.67 8.88 -7.83
CA PRO A 276 -17.07 10.28 -7.78
C PRO A 276 -15.95 11.25 -7.34
N ILE A 277 -14.72 10.78 -7.11
CA ILE A 277 -13.62 11.66 -6.66
C ILE A 277 -13.17 12.52 -7.85
N SER A 278 -13.22 13.85 -7.68
CA SER A 278 -12.71 14.78 -8.68
C SER A 278 -11.19 14.94 -8.57
N GLU A 279 -10.48 14.73 -9.68
CA GLU A 279 -9.04 14.98 -9.80
C GLU A 279 -8.70 16.43 -10.16
N LYS A 280 -9.71 17.29 -10.35
CA LYS A 280 -9.49 18.68 -10.74
C LYS A 280 -8.66 19.43 -9.67
N PRO A 281 -7.54 20.08 -10.05
CA PRO A 281 -6.78 20.93 -9.17
C PRO A 281 -7.66 22.04 -8.57
N LEU A 282 -7.44 22.36 -7.29
CA LEU A 282 -8.12 23.47 -6.66
C LEU A 282 -7.73 24.80 -7.34
N PRO A 283 -8.62 25.81 -7.40
CA PRO A 283 -8.35 27.07 -8.09
C PRO A 283 -7.04 27.75 -7.66
N ARG A 284 -6.68 27.67 -6.38
CA ARG A 284 -5.41 28.17 -5.83
C ARG A 284 -4.18 27.48 -6.45
N VAL A 285 -4.26 26.17 -6.67
CA VAL A 285 -3.17 25.38 -7.28
C VAL A 285 -3.00 25.79 -8.74
N VAL A 286 -4.11 25.93 -9.47
CA VAL A 286 -4.09 26.42 -10.86
C VAL A 286 -3.49 27.83 -10.96
N ALA A 287 -3.89 28.74 -10.07
CA ALA A 287 -3.38 30.11 -10.05
C ALA A 287 -1.87 30.17 -9.75
N ALA A 288 -1.36 29.31 -8.85
CA ALA A 288 0.07 29.25 -8.54
C ALA A 288 0.90 28.71 -9.72
N SER A 289 0.37 27.74 -10.48
CA SER A 289 1.05 27.20 -11.67
C SER A 289 1.07 28.17 -12.85
N ALA A 290 0.15 29.15 -12.93
CA ALA A 290 0.13 30.16 -13.98
C ALA A 290 1.17 31.28 -13.77
N VAL A 291 1.74 31.39 -12.58
CA VAL A 291 2.71 32.43 -12.18
C VAL A 291 4.15 31.89 -12.15
N ALA A 292 4.32 30.57 -12.23
CA ALA A 292 5.61 29.86 -12.24
C ALA A 292 6.12 29.64 -13.68
#